data_AF-E6PXX1-F1
#
_entry.id   AF-E6PXX1-F1
#
_cell.length_a   1.000
_cell.length_b   1.000
_cell.length_c   1.000
_cell.angle_alpha   90.00
_cell.angle_beta   90.00
_cell.angle_gamma   90.00
#
_symmetry.space_group_name_H-M   'P 1'
#
loop_
_entity.id
_entity.type
_entity.pdbx_description
1 polymer ?
#
loop_
_entity_poly.entity_id
_entity_poly.type
_entity_poly.pdbx_seq_one_letter_code
_entity_poly.pdbx_strand_id
1 'polypeptide(L)'
;MYFFKQLHPIRLQNTQFGFANFVGLAATLLFVILWAISNDLSLRTLGTRRWKSLQRWTYVAMGLTAAHGIAYQLVEKRHLPWVLIFAGLLITVATVQLLGLLCNHRRNDDRNPHKP
;
A
#
# COMPACT_ATOMS: atom_id res chain seq x y z
N MET A 1 -30.39 17.49 23.37
CA MET A 1 -29.27 17.83 22.47
C MET A 1 -27.93 17.65 23.21
N TYR A 2 -27.42 16.42 23.29
CA TYR A 2 -26.16 16.08 23.99
C TYR A 2 -25.05 15.60 23.05
N PHE A 3 -25.20 15.77 21.73
CA PHE A 3 -24.29 15.18 20.74
C PHE A 3 -23.10 16.05 20.31
N PHE A 4 -23.06 17.33 20.72
CA PHE A 4 -22.06 18.29 20.22
C PHE A 4 -21.05 18.77 21.27
N LYS A 5 -21.05 18.21 22.48
CA LYS A 5 -20.03 18.55 23.48
C LYS A 5 -18.82 17.63 23.29
N GLN A 6 -17.71 18.25 22.87
CA GLN A 6 -16.37 17.70 22.70
C GLN A 6 -16.05 17.15 21.30
N LEU A 7 -16.06 18.04 20.30
CA LEU A 7 -14.97 17.99 19.32
C LEU A 7 -13.69 18.29 20.11
N HIS A 8 -13.08 17.23 20.63
CA HIS A 8 -11.71 17.30 21.13
C HIS A 8 -10.89 17.96 20.03
N PRO A 9 -10.02 18.94 20.33
CA PRO A 9 -9.10 19.46 19.33
C PRO A 9 -8.42 18.24 18.69
N ILE A 10 -8.25 18.25 17.37
CA ILE A 10 -7.47 17.22 16.66
C ILE A 10 -6.05 17.32 17.20
N ARG A 11 -5.80 16.78 18.39
CA ARG A 11 -4.47 16.45 18.85
C ARG A 11 -4.07 15.38 17.86
N LEU A 12 -3.20 15.75 16.93
CA LEU A 12 -2.28 14.82 16.30
C LEU A 12 -1.73 13.98 17.45
N GLN A 13 -2.34 12.82 17.66
CA GLN A 13 -1.94 11.93 18.72
C GLN A 13 -0.56 11.46 18.29
N ASN A 14 0.48 12.06 18.86
CA ASN A 14 1.86 11.64 18.68
C ASN A 14 2.12 10.34 19.47
N THR A 15 1.13 9.47 19.50
CA THR A 15 1.12 8.14 20.08
C THR A 15 1.23 7.15 18.94
N GLN A 16 1.72 5.94 19.24
CA GLN A 16 1.85 4.87 18.24
C GLN A 16 0.51 4.55 17.55
N PHE A 17 -0.61 4.76 18.25
CA PHE A 17 -1.96 4.63 17.70
C PHE A 17 -2.28 5.69 16.64
N GLY A 18 -1.96 6.95 16.90
CA GLY A 18 -2.15 8.03 15.92
C GLY A 18 -1.29 7.80 14.67
N PHE A 19 -0.02 7.44 14.84
CA PHE A 19 0.88 7.08 13.74
C PHE A 19 0.30 5.95 12.88
N ALA A 20 -0.14 4.86 13.49
CA ALA A 20 -0.74 3.74 12.77
C ALA A 20 -1.94 4.21 11.93
N ASN A 21 -2.83 5.03 12.49
CA ASN A 21 -3.99 5.54 11.75
C ASN A 21 -3.61 6.48 10.59
N PHE A 22 -2.65 7.39 10.76
CA PHE A 22 -2.20 8.25 9.66
C PHE A 22 -1.56 7.47 8.52
N VAL A 23 -0.76 6.44 8.84
CA VAL A 23 -0.17 5.54 7.85
C VAL A 23 -1.28 4.76 7.11
N GLY A 24 -2.29 4.27 7.83
CA GLY A 24 -3.45 3.58 7.23
C GLY A 24 -4.31 4.50 6.34
N LEU A 25 -4.50 5.76 6.76
CA LEU A 25 -5.20 6.76 5.96
C LEU A 25 -4.43 7.06 4.67
N ALA A 26 -3.11 7.27 4.77
CA ALA A 26 -2.25 7.48 3.61
C ALA A 26 -2.29 6.28 2.65
N ALA A 27 -2.24 5.04 3.18
CA ALA A 27 -2.38 3.83 2.37
C ALA A 27 -3.72 3.80 1.62
N THR A 28 -4.82 4.05 2.34
CA THR A 28 -6.18 4.04 1.78
C THR A 28 -6.33 5.08 0.67
N LEU A 29 -5.88 6.31 0.91
CA LEU A 29 -5.91 7.38 -0.09
C LEU A 29 -5.13 7.00 -1.34
N LEU A 30 -3.94 6.41 -1.16
CA LEU A 30 -3.12 5.96 -2.28
C LEU A 30 -3.82 4.84 -3.07
N PHE A 31 -4.47 3.88 -2.40
CA PHE A 31 -5.28 2.86 -3.08
C PHE A 31 -6.47 3.44 -3.83
N VAL A 32 -7.17 4.44 -3.28
CA VAL A 32 -8.29 5.10 -3.96
C VAL A 32 -7.81 5.79 -5.24
N ILE A 33 -6.68 6.50 -5.19
CA ILE A 33 -6.09 7.15 -6.37
C ILE A 33 -5.69 6.10 -7.42
N LEU A 34 -5.03 5.02 -6.99
CA LEU A 34 -4.61 3.93 -7.87
C LEU A 34 -5.81 3.22 -8.51
N TRP A 35 -6.87 3.01 -7.75
CA TRP A 35 -8.12 2.42 -8.21
C TRP A 35 -8.82 3.31 -9.23
N ALA A 36 -8.92 4.62 -8.98
CA ALA A 36 -9.49 5.57 -9.93
C ALA A 36 -8.71 5.62 -11.26
N ILE A 37 -7.40 5.40 -11.22
CA ILE A 37 -6.54 5.37 -12.42
C ILE A 37 -6.56 3.99 -13.10
N SER A 38 -7.10 2.95 -12.47
CA SER A 38 -7.14 1.56 -13.00
C SER A 38 -8.20 1.32 -14.09
N ASN A 39 -8.72 2.37 -14.74
CA ASN A 39 -9.70 2.28 -15.81
C ASN A 39 -9.09 2.52 -17.20
N ASP A 40 -9.71 1.98 -18.26
CA ASP A 40 -9.28 2.14 -19.65
C ASP A 40 -9.22 3.61 -20.09
N LEU A 41 -10.14 4.45 -19.59
CA LEU A 41 -10.14 5.88 -19.89
C LEU A 41 -8.84 6.55 -19.42
N SER A 42 -8.39 6.22 -18.21
CA SER A 42 -7.15 6.75 -17.62
C SER A 42 -5.91 6.26 -18.36
N LEU A 43 -5.93 5.02 -18.87
CA LEU A 43 -4.84 4.48 -19.70
C LEU A 43 -4.71 5.25 -21.01
N ARG A 44 -5.84 5.56 -21.67
CA ARG A 44 -5.87 6.30 -22.94
C ARG A 44 -5.43 7.75 -22.78
N THR A 45 -5.77 8.40 -21.67
CA THR A 45 -5.42 9.82 -21.43
C THR A 45 -3.97 10.01 -20.96
N LEU A 46 -3.46 9.15 -20.06
CA LEU A 46 -2.11 9.29 -19.49
C LEU A 46 -1.03 8.64 -20.37
N GLY A 47 -1.43 7.71 -21.23
CA GLY A 47 -0.52 6.89 -22.03
C GLY A 47 0.11 5.75 -21.22
N THR A 48 0.43 4.66 -21.93
CA THR A 48 0.86 3.37 -21.34
C THR A 48 2.08 3.48 -20.42
N ARG A 49 3.09 4.30 -20.76
CA ARG A 49 4.31 4.47 -19.94
C ARG A 49 4.03 5.17 -18.61
N ARG A 50 3.34 6.32 -18.63
CA ARG A 50 3.07 7.10 -17.41
C ARG A 50 2.06 6.40 -16.52
N TRP A 51 1.01 5.82 -17.12
CA TRP A 51 0.03 5.01 -16.39
C TRP A 51 0.70 3.83 -15.65
N LYS A 52 1.59 3.09 -16.32
CA LYS A 52 2.31 1.98 -15.69
C LYS A 52 3.23 2.47 -14.56
N SER A 53 3.85 3.64 -14.69
CA SER A 53 4.65 4.25 -13.62
C SER A 53 3.80 4.64 -12.41
N LEU A 54 2.61 5.20 -12.63
CA LEU A 54 1.67 5.54 -11.55
C LEU A 54 1.15 4.28 -10.86
N GLN A 55 0.80 3.25 -11.63
CA GLN A 55 0.35 1.99 -11.06
C GLN A 55 1.41 1.30 -10.20
N ARG A 56 2.72 1.49 -10.45
CA ARG A 56 3.80 0.97 -9.58
C ARG A 56 3.79 1.53 -8.16
N TRP A 57 3.05 2.62 -7.89
CA TRP A 57 2.85 3.10 -6.52
C TRP A 57 2.05 2.12 -5.67
N THR A 58 1.45 1.07 -6.25
CA THR A 58 0.94 -0.09 -5.47
C THR A 58 2.00 -0.73 -4.58
N TYR A 59 3.28 -0.75 -4.98
CA TYR A 59 4.36 -1.26 -4.12
C TYR A 59 4.52 -0.40 -2.85
N VAL A 60 4.41 0.92 -3.01
CA VAL A 60 4.46 1.87 -1.89
C VAL A 60 3.22 1.73 -1.01
N ALA A 61 2.03 1.61 -1.62
CA ALA A 61 0.77 1.39 -0.92
C ALA A 61 0.80 0.10 -0.08
N MET A 62 1.38 -0.98 -0.62
CA MET A 62 1.61 -2.21 0.14
C MET A 62 2.50 -1.94 1.34
N GLY A 63 3.66 -1.29 1.15
CA GLY A 63 4.58 -0.96 2.25
C GLY A 63 3.90 -0.16 3.37
N LEU A 64 3.07 0.83 3.01
CA LEU A 64 2.25 1.59 3.96
C LEU A 64 1.25 0.70 4.70
N THR A 65 0.54 -0.19 4.00
CA THR A 65 -0.39 -1.14 4.64
C THR A 65 0.32 -2.11 5.59
N ALA A 66 1.49 -2.61 5.21
CA ALA A 66 2.31 -3.46 6.07
C ALA A 66 2.75 -2.71 7.33
N ALA A 67 3.26 -1.49 7.17
CA ALA A 67 3.65 -0.63 8.29
C ALA A 67 2.48 -0.32 9.22
N HIS A 68 1.29 -0.02 8.67
CA HIS A 68 0.06 0.17 9.44
C HIS A 68 -0.31 -1.07 10.26
N GLY A 69 -0.31 -2.25 9.64
CA GLY A 69 -0.65 -3.50 10.33
C GLY A 69 0.35 -3.88 11.42
N ILE A 70 1.66 -3.73 11.16
CA ILE A 70 2.73 -3.97 12.15
C ILE A 70 2.58 -2.99 13.33
N ALA A 71 2.34 -1.71 13.05
CA ALA A 71 2.14 -0.71 14.10
C ALA A 71 0.96 -1.08 15.01
N TYR A 72 -0.15 -1.55 14.45
CA TYR A 72 -1.29 -2.02 15.24
C TYR A 72 -1.00 -3.29 16.04
N GLN A 73 -0.21 -4.23 15.50
CA GLN A 73 0.20 -5.41 16.25
C GLN A 73 1.03 -5.07 17.49
N LEU A 74 1.89 -4.04 17.40
CA LEU A 74 2.70 -3.55 18.51
C LEU A 74 1.87 -2.80 19.56
N VAL A 75 0.86 -2.03 19.14
CA VAL A 75 -0.02 -1.28 20.04
C VAL A 75 -0.95 -2.22 20.83
N GLU A 76 -1.52 -3.23 20.18
CA GLU A 76 -2.59 -4.06 20.77
C GLU A 76 -2.12 -5.36 21.42
N LYS A 77 -0.80 -5.65 21.47
CA LYS A 77 -0.21 -6.93 21.93
C LYS A 77 -1.08 -8.13 21.51
N ARG A 78 -1.30 -8.23 20.20
CA ARG A 78 -2.31 -9.14 19.62
C ARG A 78 -1.93 -10.61 19.80
N HIS A 79 -2.93 -11.46 19.95
CA HIS A 79 -2.75 -12.91 20.02
C HIS A 79 -2.03 -13.44 18.77
N LEU A 80 -1.09 -14.36 19.01
CA LEU A 80 -0.21 -14.97 18.01
C LEU A 80 -0.92 -15.43 16.71
N PRO A 81 -2.13 -16.02 16.74
CA PRO A 81 -2.83 -16.46 15.52
C PRO A 81 -3.10 -15.34 14.52
N TRP A 82 -3.49 -14.15 15.00
CA TRP A 82 -3.76 -13.00 14.13
C TRP A 82 -2.49 -12.46 13.48
N VAL A 83 -1.37 -12.57 14.18
CA VAL A 83 -0.06 -12.18 13.65
C VAL A 83 0.36 -13.11 12.54
N LEU A 84 0.17 -14.43 12.71
CA LEU A 84 0.49 -15.43 11.69
C LEU A 84 -0.37 -15.26 10.43
N ILE A 85 -1.67 -15.04 10.57
CA ILE A 85 -2.57 -14.80 9.42
C ILE A 85 -2.12 -13.55 8.66
N PHE A 86 -1.86 -12.44 9.37
CA PHE A 86 -1.38 -11.21 8.76
C PHE A 86 -0.04 -11.39 8.04
N ALA A 87 0.92 -12.07 8.68
CA ALA A 87 2.22 -12.37 8.08
C ALA A 87 2.07 -13.24 6.82
N GLY A 88 1.22 -14.28 6.88
CA GLY A 88 0.95 -15.16 5.73
C GLY A 88 0.36 -14.40 4.53
N LEU A 89 -0.60 -13.50 4.78
CA LEU A 89 -1.17 -12.64 3.74
C LEU A 89 -0.14 -11.67 3.17
N LEU A 90 0.65 -11.01 4.03
CA LEU A 90 1.73 -10.12 3.57
C LEU A 90 2.76 -10.85 2.72
N ILE A 91 3.21 -12.03 3.15
CA ILE A 91 4.18 -12.85 2.41
C ILE A 91 3.60 -13.25 1.06
N THR A 92 2.34 -13.68 1.01
CA THR A 92 1.68 -14.07 -0.24
C THR A 92 1.66 -12.90 -1.22
N VAL A 93 1.19 -11.74 -0.76
CA VAL A 93 1.11 -10.51 -1.56
C VAL A 93 2.50 -10.02 -1.99
N ALA A 94 3.51 -10.10 -1.11
CA ALA A 94 4.89 -9.74 -1.43
C ALA A 94 5.49 -10.68 -2.48
N THR A 95 5.26 -11.99 -2.36
CA THR A 95 5.77 -13.00 -3.30
C THR A 95 5.19 -12.77 -4.69
N VAL A 96 3.88 -12.56 -4.80
CA VAL A 96 3.21 -12.25 -6.07
C VAL A 96 3.79 -10.98 -6.69
N GLN A 97 3.99 -9.93 -5.89
CA GLN A 97 4.57 -8.67 -6.37
C GLN A 97 6.02 -8.79 -6.82
N LEU A 98 6.85 -9.55 -6.10
CA LEU A 98 8.25 -9.82 -6.46
C LEU A 98 8.34 -10.64 -7.74
N LEU A 99 7.53 -11.69 -7.89
CA LEU A 99 7.46 -12.48 -9.12
C LEU A 99 7.05 -11.60 -10.30
N GLY A 100 6.06 -10.72 -10.12
CA GLY A 100 5.65 -9.76 -11.15
C GLY A 100 6.77 -8.81 -11.57
N LEU A 101 7.58 -8.32 -10.63
CA LEU A 101 8.73 -7.46 -10.89
C LEU A 101 9.84 -8.21 -11.65
N LEU A 102 10.21 -9.40 -11.18
CA LEU A 102 11.27 -10.22 -11.76
C LEU A 102 10.92 -10.68 -13.18
N CYS A 103 9.69 -11.16 -13.40
CA CYS A 103 9.20 -11.55 -14.73
C CYS A 103 9.18 -10.35 -15.70
N ASN A 104 8.81 -9.16 -15.21
CA ASN A 104 8.86 -7.95 -16.04
C ASN A 104 10.31 -7.50 -16.36
N HIS A 105 11.28 -7.78 -15.49
CA HIS A 105 12.70 -7.47 -15.75
C HIS A 105 13.31 -8.45 -16.76
N ARG A 106 13.10 -9.75 -16.56
CA ARG A 106 13.55 -10.82 -17.49
C ARG A 106 13.08 -10.59 -18.92
N ARG A 107 11.80 -10.29 -19.10
CA ARG A 107 11.21 -9.98 -20.42
C ARG A 107 11.80 -8.72 -21.08
N ASN A 108 12.34 -7.79 -20.30
CA ASN A 108 13.04 -6.63 -20.83
C ASN A 108 14.48 -6.96 -21.23
N ASP A 109 15.17 -7.82 -20.48
CA ASP A 109 16.52 -8.30 -20.82
C ASP A 109 16.49 -9.16 -22.10
N ASP A 110 15.50 -10.05 -22.26
CA ASP A 110 15.31 -10.85 -23.49
C ASP A 110 15.04 -9.99 -24.74
N ARG A 111 14.56 -8.76 -24.57
CA ARG A 111 14.29 -7.80 -25.66
C ARG A 111 15.49 -6.92 -26.01
N ASN A 112 16.56 -6.95 -25.21
CA ASN A 112 17.78 -6.17 -25.48
C ASN A 112 19.02 -7.07 -25.39
N PRO A 113 19.31 -7.88 -26.42
CA PRO A 113 20.44 -8.80 -26.42
C PRO A 113 21.82 -8.11 -26.49
N HIS A 114 21.89 -6.78 -26.59
CA HIS A 114 23.14 -6.01 -26.73
C HIS A 114 23.61 -5.34 -25.43
N LYS A 115 23.38 -5.98 -24.27
CA LYS A 115 24.08 -5.60 -23.04
C LYS A 115 25.55 -6.08 -23.17
N PRO A 116 26.57 -5.22 -22.98
CA PRO A 116 27.97 -5.59 -23.19
C PRO A 116 28.44 -6.69 -22.23
#